data_AF-A0A0P7AQW9-F1
#
_entry.id   AF-A0A0P7AQW9-F1
#
_cell.length_a   1.000
_cell.length_b   1.000
_cell.length_c   1.000
_cell.angle_alpha   90.00
_cell.angle_beta   90.00
_cell.angle_gamma   90.00
#
_symmetry.space_group_name_H-M   'P 1'
#
loop_
_entity.id
_entity.type
_entity.pdbx_description
1 polymer ?
#
loop_
_entity_poly.entity_id
_entity_poly.type
_entity_poly.pdbx_seq_one_letter_code
_entity_poly.pdbx_strand_id
1 'polypeptide(L)' 'MFNKMLLLFLQQPDIEKKMEEAPNSAYETGVLIGTYLPFVVLVIIAYAIYYYSKRRRETK' A
#
# COMPACT_ATOMS: atom_id res chain seq x y z
N MET A 1 12.30 19.11 1.41
CA MET A 1 10.99 18.77 2.02
C MET A 1 10.37 17.47 1.48
N PHE A 2 10.88 16.88 0.38
CA PHE A 2 10.34 15.66 -0.26
C PHE A 2 10.76 14.33 0.41
N ASN A 3 11.86 14.32 1.18
CA ASN A 3 12.43 13.10 1.77
C ASN A 3 11.57 12.42 2.85
N LYS A 4 10.65 13.16 3.51
CA LYS A 4 9.85 12.60 4.62
C LYS A 4 8.83 11.56 4.15
N MET A 5 8.27 11.70 2.95
CA MET A 5 7.25 10.78 2.44
C MET A 5 7.85 9.40 2.11
N LEU A 6 9.08 9.39 1.60
CA LEU A 6 9.85 8.17 1.34
C LEU A 6 10.27 7.49 2.65
N LEU A 7 10.66 8.29 3.66
CA LEU A 7 10.95 7.80 5.00
C LEU A 7 9.72 7.20 5.70
N LEU A 8 8.51 7.76 5.52
CA LEU A 8 7.27 7.17 6.04
C LEU A 8 6.93 5.80 5.43
N PHE A 9 7.40 5.54 4.21
CA PHE A 9 7.22 4.26 3.52
C PHE A 9 8.31 3.24 3.90
N LEU A 10 9.50 3.72 4.28
CA LEU A 10 10.66 2.91 4.71
C LEU A 10 10.70 2.68 6.22
N GLN A 11 10.03 3.51 7.01
CA GLN A 11 9.90 3.33 8.44
C GLN A 11 8.98 2.14 8.63
N GLN A 12 9.55 1.01 9.05
CA GLN A 12 8.77 -0.13 9.51
C GLN A 12 7.80 0.43 10.56
N PRO A 13 6.47 0.35 10.33
CA PRO A 13 5.56 0.60 11.42
C PRO A 13 5.99 -0.39 12.51
N ASP A 14 5.92 0.03 13.77
CA ASP A 14 6.18 -0.85 14.91
C ASP A 14 5.02 -1.87 14.98
N ILE A 15 4.92 -2.72 13.96
CA ILE A 15 3.81 -3.65 13.72
C ILE A 15 3.77 -4.63 14.88
N GLU A 16 4.94 -5.08 15.32
CA GLU A 16 5.11 -5.96 16.47
C GLU A 16 4.49 -5.34 17.73
N LYS A 17 4.85 -4.09 18.05
CA LYS A 17 4.25 -3.35 19.16
C LYS A 17 2.73 -3.14 19.00
N LYS A 18 2.27 -2.87 17.77
CA LYS A 18 0.83 -2.72 17.48
C LYS A 18 0.06 -4.05 17.55
N MET A 19 0.71 -5.16 17.27
CA MET A 19 0.13 -6.50 17.43
C MET A 19 0.08 -6.89 18.91
N GLU A 20 1.12 -6.59 19.69
CA GLU A 20 1.13 -6.82 21.14
C GLU A 20 0.12 -5.97 21.91
N GLU A 21 -0.06 -4.70 21.51
CA GLU A 21 -1.04 -3.79 22.11
C GLU A 21 -2.45 -3.96 21.51
N ALA A 22 -2.67 -4.92 20.62
CA ALA A 22 -3.94 -5.11 19.94
C ALA A 22 -5.04 -5.53 20.95
N PRO A 23 -6.12 -4.74 21.11
CA PRO A 23 -7.18 -5.05 22.06
C PRO A 23 -8.08 -6.21 21.60
N ASN A 24 -8.03 -6.57 20.31
CA ASN A 24 -8.83 -7.63 19.70
C ASN A 24 -8.25 -8.06 18.34
N SER A 25 -8.72 -9.21 17.84
CA SER A 25 -8.30 -9.78 16.56
C SER A 25 -8.65 -8.91 15.34
N ALA A 26 -9.68 -8.07 15.46
CA ALA A 26 -10.07 -7.13 14.40
C ALA A 26 -9.01 -6.02 14.20
N TYR A 27 -8.41 -5.53 15.29
CA TYR A 27 -7.33 -4.55 15.23
C TYR A 27 -6.08 -5.13 14.57
N GLU A 28 -5.67 -6.34 14.96
CA GLU A 28 -4.54 -7.06 14.36
C GLU A 28 -4.73 -7.25 12.85
N THR A 29 -5.92 -7.67 12.44
CA THR A 29 -6.29 -7.80 11.02
C THR A 29 -6.20 -6.46 10.29
N GLY A 30 -6.64 -5.37 10.92
CA GLY A 30 -6.51 -4.02 10.38
C GLY A 30 -5.05 -3.57 10.19
N VAL A 31 -4.17 -3.90 11.14
CA VAL A 31 -2.73 -3.60 11.05
C VAL A 31 -2.07 -4.38 9.91
N LEU A 32 -2.41 -5.67 9.77
CA LEU A 32 -1.90 -6.52 8.69
C LEU A 32 -2.37 -6.01 7.31
N ILE A 33 -3.67 -5.76 7.15
CA ILE A 33 -4.23 -5.24 5.90
C ILE A 33 -3.63 -3.86 5.56
N GLY A 34 -3.51 -2.97 6.55
CA GLY A 34 -2.92 -1.65 6.38
C GLY A 34 -1.47 -1.69 5.91
N THR A 35 -0.71 -2.72 6.29
CA THR A 35 0.67 -2.94 5.86
C THR A 35 0.76 -3.38 4.39
N TYR A 36 -0.19 -4.19 3.91
CA TYR A 36 -0.22 -4.65 2.52
C TYR A 36 -0.92 -3.66 1.56
N LEU A 37 -1.73 -2.74 2.08
CA LEU A 37 -2.47 -1.74 1.30
C LEU A 37 -1.61 -0.95 0.29
N PRO A 38 -0.39 -0.49 0.62
CA PRO A 38 0.43 0.25 -0.33
C PRO A 38 0.81 -0.58 -1.57
N PHE A 39 0.99 -1.90 -1.42
CA PHE A 39 1.27 -2.79 -2.54
C PHE A 39 0.06 -2.95 -3.46
N VAL A 40 -1.14 -3.05 -2.90
CA VAL A 40 -2.39 -3.09 -3.67
C VAL A 40 -2.57 -1.82 -4.50
N VAL A 41 -2.25 -0.65 -3.92
CA VAL A 41 -2.27 0.63 -4.63
C VAL A 41 -1.30 0.61 -5.82
N LEU A 42 -0.09 0.09 -5.66
CA LEU A 42 0.88 -0.05 -6.76
C LEU A 42 0.35 -0.95 -7.88
N VAL A 43 -0.30 -2.07 -7.56
CA VAL A 43 -0.91 -2.97 -8.54
C VAL A 43 -2.02 -2.26 -9.33
N ILE A 44 -2.88 -1.49 -8.65
CA ILE A 44 -3.94 -0.71 -9.29
C ILE A 44 -3.35 0.33 -10.25
N ILE A 45 -2.31 1.04 -9.82
CA ILE A 45 -1.62 2.03 -10.66
C ILE A 45 -1.01 1.35 -11.89
N ALA A 46 -0.32 0.22 -11.72
CA ALA A 46 0.25 -0.54 -12.81
C ALA A 46 -0.83 -1.00 -13.81
N TYR A 47 -1.97 -1.50 -13.30
CA TYR A 47 -3.10 -1.89 -14.13
C TYR A 47 -3.70 -0.70 -14.87
N ALA A 48 -3.87 0.45 -14.22
CA ALA A 48 -4.38 1.67 -14.84
C ALA A 48 -3.45 2.16 -15.97
N ILE A 49 -2.14 2.13 -15.75
CA ILE A 49 -1.14 2.45 -16.78
C ILE A 49 -1.24 1.47 -17.96
N TYR A 50 -1.32 0.17 -17.69
CA TYR A 50 -1.50 -0.86 -18.72
C TYR A 50 -2.78 -0.63 -19.54
N TYR A 51 -3.91 -0.44 -18.86
CA TYR A 51 -5.21 -0.23 -19.50
C TYR A 51 -5.21 1.03 -20.37
N TYR A 52 -4.67 2.14 -19.86
CA TYR A 52 -4.56 3.39 -20.62
C TYR A 52 -3.64 3.25 -21.84
N SER A 53 -2.51 2.57 -21.66
CA SER A 53 -1.55 2.32 -22.75
C SER A 53 -2.11 1.39 -23.82
N LYS A 54 -2.88 0.37 -23.42
CA LYS A 54 -3.56 -0.55 -24.33
C LYS A 54 -4.62 0.17 -25.17
N ARG A 55 -5.45 1.01 -24.54
CA ARG A 55 -6.50 1.78 -25.22
C ARG A 55 -5.94 2.75 -26.28
N ARG A 56 -4.74 3.31 -26.07
CA ARG A 56 -4.04 4.13 -27.08
C ARG A 56 -3.49 3.35 -28.27
N ARG A 57 -3.23 2.04 -28.12
CA ARG A 57 -2.78 1.16 -29.22
C ARG A 57 -3.93 0.64 -30.06
N GLU A 58 -5.12 0.50 -29.47
CA GLU A 58 -6.33 0.03 -30.15
C GLU A 58 -7.03 1.10 -30.99
N THR A 59 -6.74 2.40 -30.77
CA THR A 59 -7.26 3.53 -31.57
C THR A 59 -6.31 3.98 -32.68
N LYS A 60 -5.24 3.23 -32.97
CA LYS A 60 -4.41 3.39 -34.18
C LYS A 60 -4.62 2.20 -35.10
#